data_AF-A0A5J6GUA4-F1
#
_entry.id   AF-A0A5J6GUA4-F1
#
_cell.length_a   1.000
_cell.length_b   1.000
_cell.length_c   1.000
_cell.angle_alpha   90.00
_cell.angle_beta   90.00
_cell.angle_gamma   90.00
#
_symmetry.space_group_name_H-M   'P 1'
#
loop_
_entity.id
_entity.type
_entity.pdbx_description
1 polymer ?
#
loop_
_entity_poly.entity_id
_entity_poly.type
_entity_poly.pdbx_seq_one_letter_code
_entity_poly.pdbx_strand_id
1 'polypeptide(L)'
;MAWVVRNVADAGWSATDVRAWLHLRGGSTQVRRPSGLLAVLLSGAETTLDTPAKRTYAADRWHAAQEAARLHRIESVRRDREQRDGDWRPPVSTAVQRLVADAFAAVTPQHGIGEDLPEVAGPQDLTAEELQVMRNAARGSFMSGDTGLVMCALEAFGRPTAEALYGPDLVERAIKLADGSSLMVLGRQ
;
A
#
# COMPACT_ATOMS: atom_id res chain seq x y z
N MET A 1 -8.99 29.65 -26.24
CA MET A 1 -9.59 28.30 -26.10
C MET A 1 -10.62 28.00 -27.15
N ALA A 2 -11.74 28.73 -27.20
CA ALA A 2 -12.80 28.47 -28.18
C ALA A 2 -12.31 28.42 -29.63
N TRP A 3 -11.38 29.31 -30.02
CA TRP A 3 -10.80 29.28 -31.37
C TRP A 3 -9.95 28.03 -31.63
N VAL A 4 -9.12 27.59 -30.67
CA VAL A 4 -8.24 26.41 -30.84
C VAL A 4 -9.07 25.14 -30.96
N VAL A 5 -10.10 25.00 -30.11
CA VAL A 5 -11.02 23.85 -30.16
C VAL A 5 -11.79 23.85 -31.49
N ARG A 6 -12.24 25.02 -31.95
CA ARG A 6 -12.92 25.16 -33.23
C ARG A 6 -12.03 24.79 -34.41
N ASN A 7 -10.79 25.26 -34.46
CA ASN A 7 -9.87 24.91 -35.56
C ASN A 7 -9.68 23.39 -35.67
N VAL A 8 -9.43 22.74 -34.53
CA VAL A 8 -9.19 21.30 -34.46
C VAL A 8 -10.46 20.52 -34.87
N ALA A 9 -11.64 20.99 -34.46
CA ALA A 9 -12.92 20.43 -34.86
C ALA A 9 -13.23 20.65 -36.36
N ASP A 10 -12.99 21.86 -36.88
CA ASP A 10 -13.17 22.23 -38.29
C ASP A 10 -12.21 21.43 -39.20
N ALA A 11 -11.00 21.11 -38.71
CA ALA A 11 -10.05 20.21 -39.35
C ALA A 11 -10.42 18.72 -39.23
N GLY A 12 -11.56 18.40 -38.59
CA GLY A 12 -12.11 17.05 -38.48
C GLY A 12 -11.35 16.12 -37.53
N TRP A 13 -10.64 16.66 -36.52
CA TRP A 13 -9.96 15.83 -35.53
C TRP A 13 -10.97 15.18 -34.59
N SER A 14 -10.73 13.90 -34.30
CA SER A 14 -11.43 13.19 -33.23
C SER A 14 -10.80 13.46 -31.86
N ALA A 15 -11.54 13.15 -30.80
CA ALA A 15 -11.00 13.17 -29.44
C ALA A 15 -9.80 12.21 -29.26
N THR A 16 -9.80 11.10 -30.01
CA THR A 16 -8.69 10.14 -30.05
C THR A 16 -7.44 10.78 -30.63
N ASP A 17 -7.56 11.52 -31.74
CA ASP A 17 -6.42 12.21 -32.37
C ASP A 17 -5.82 13.26 -31.43
N VAL A 18 -6.67 13.99 -30.71
CA VAL A 18 -6.26 14.95 -29.69
C VAL A 18 -5.48 14.26 -28.57
N ARG A 19 -5.98 13.14 -28.04
CA ARG A 19 -5.27 12.37 -26.98
C ARG A 19 -3.93 11.83 -27.48
N ALA A 20 -3.89 11.32 -28.70
CA ALA A 20 -2.69 10.82 -29.33
C ALA A 20 -1.62 11.92 -29.51
N TRP A 21 -2.04 13.10 -29.96
CA TRP A 21 -1.18 14.27 -30.06
C TRP A 21 -0.61 14.71 -28.71
N LEU A 22 -1.45 14.76 -27.68
CA LEU A 22 -1.02 15.12 -26.32
C LEU A 22 -0.04 14.08 -25.75
N HIS A 23 -0.23 12.80 -26.07
CA HIS A 23 0.71 11.75 -25.70
C HIS A 23 2.08 11.94 -26.38
N LEU A 24 2.10 12.27 -27.68
CA LEU A 24 3.33 12.54 -28.44
C LEU A 24 4.10 13.77 -27.93
N ARG A 25 3.38 14.83 -27.54
CA ARG A 25 3.98 16.08 -27.02
C ARG A 25 4.53 15.96 -25.60
N GLY A 26 4.04 14.99 -24.82
CA GLY A 26 4.32 14.88 -23.40
C GLY A 26 3.52 15.89 -22.57
N GLY A 27 3.29 15.56 -21.29
CA GLY A 27 2.53 16.38 -20.35
C GLY A 27 3.40 16.95 -19.23
N SER A 28 2.94 18.04 -18.61
CA SER A 28 3.50 18.56 -17.36
C SER A 28 2.76 18.00 -16.16
N THR A 29 3.47 17.62 -15.10
CA THR A 29 2.92 16.97 -13.89
C THR A 29 2.09 17.90 -12.99
N GLN A 30 2.21 19.22 -13.13
CA GLN A 30 1.47 20.17 -12.29
C GLN A 30 1.01 21.38 -13.11
N VAL A 31 -0.31 21.60 -13.19
CA VAL A 31 -0.90 22.63 -14.05
C VAL A 31 -1.86 23.52 -13.27
N ARG A 32 -1.53 24.81 -13.13
CA ARG A 32 -2.41 25.80 -12.47
C ARG A 32 -3.58 26.28 -13.35
N ARG A 33 -3.45 26.17 -14.69
CA ARG A 33 -4.43 26.65 -15.69
C ARG A 33 -4.58 25.60 -16.81
N PRO A 34 -5.39 24.55 -16.62
CA PRO A 34 -5.44 23.39 -17.52
C PRO A 34 -5.87 23.75 -18.94
N SER A 35 -6.84 24.66 -19.07
CA SER A 35 -7.30 25.11 -20.39
C SER A 35 -6.20 25.84 -21.16
N GLY A 36 -5.49 26.79 -20.53
CA GLY A 36 -4.41 27.53 -21.19
C GLY A 36 -3.28 26.63 -21.67
N LEU A 37 -2.88 25.66 -20.85
CA LEU A 37 -1.90 24.64 -21.25
C LEU A 37 -2.39 23.83 -22.45
N LEU A 38 -3.66 23.40 -22.44
CA LEU A 38 -4.23 22.64 -23.54
C LEU A 38 -4.17 23.42 -24.86
N ALA A 39 -4.45 24.72 -24.88
CA ALA A 39 -4.27 25.54 -26.08
C ALA A 39 -2.82 25.59 -26.56
N VAL A 40 -1.86 25.74 -25.65
CA VAL A 40 -0.42 25.74 -26.00
C VAL A 40 0.00 24.38 -26.55
N LEU A 41 -0.45 23.29 -25.95
CA LEU A 41 -0.13 21.94 -26.41
C LEU A 41 -0.77 21.63 -27.76
N LEU A 42 -1.99 22.11 -28.02
CA LEU A 42 -2.67 21.96 -29.31
C LEU A 42 -2.17 22.93 -30.40
N SER A 43 -1.37 23.93 -30.05
CA SER A 43 -0.76 24.78 -31.07
C SER A 43 0.16 23.96 -31.98
N GLY A 44 0.02 24.15 -33.29
CA GLY A 44 0.77 23.41 -34.31
C GLY A 44 0.35 21.94 -34.50
N ALA A 45 -0.77 21.51 -33.89
CA ALA A 45 -1.29 20.15 -34.08
C ALA A 45 -1.68 19.91 -35.55
N GLU A 46 -2.46 20.81 -36.14
CA GLU A 46 -2.89 20.76 -37.55
C GLU A 46 -1.74 20.88 -38.55
N THR A 47 -0.64 21.53 -38.19
CA THR A 47 0.54 21.62 -39.07
C THR A 47 1.40 20.35 -39.01
N THR A 48 1.38 19.64 -37.88
CA THR A 48 2.23 18.46 -37.67
C THR A 48 1.51 17.18 -38.11
N LEU A 49 0.24 17.03 -37.73
CA LEU A 49 -0.66 15.96 -38.14
C LEU A 49 -1.66 16.51 -39.16
N ASP A 50 -1.12 17.01 -40.26
CA ASP A 50 -1.81 17.65 -41.39
C ASP A 50 -2.75 16.71 -42.18
N THR A 51 -2.48 15.40 -42.14
CA THR A 51 -3.23 14.40 -42.90
C THR A 51 -3.98 13.42 -41.99
N PRO A 52 -5.14 12.90 -42.44
CA PRO A 52 -5.83 11.82 -41.74
C PRO A 52 -4.93 10.61 -41.46
N ALA A 53 -4.07 10.22 -42.40
CA ALA A 53 -3.16 9.09 -42.24
C ALA A 53 -2.15 9.29 -41.09
N LYS A 54 -1.56 10.48 -40.95
CA LYS A 54 -0.68 10.80 -39.82
C LYS A 54 -1.42 10.78 -38.48
N ARG A 55 -2.68 11.24 -38.46
CA ARG A 55 -3.54 11.19 -37.27
C ARG A 55 -3.86 9.75 -36.84
N THR A 56 -4.26 8.88 -37.78
CA THR A 56 -4.48 7.45 -37.53
C THR A 56 -3.21 6.79 -36.98
N TYR A 57 -2.05 7.04 -37.59
CA TYR A 57 -0.78 6.48 -37.12
C TYR A 57 -0.45 6.93 -35.68
N ALA A 58 -0.67 8.21 -35.35
CA ALA A 58 -0.48 8.71 -34.00
C ALA A 58 -1.43 8.04 -33.00
N ALA A 59 -2.70 7.85 -33.38
CA ALA A 59 -3.70 7.15 -32.58
C ALA A 59 -3.29 5.70 -32.30
N ASP A 60 -2.86 4.96 -33.32
CA ASP A 60 -2.40 3.57 -33.18
C ASP A 60 -1.20 3.48 -32.23
N ARG A 61 -0.24 4.40 -32.38
CA ARG A 61 0.92 4.52 -31.47
C ARG A 61 0.51 4.78 -30.03
N TRP A 62 -0.47 5.66 -29.82
CA TRP A 62 -1.00 5.94 -28.48
C TRP A 62 -1.70 4.73 -27.89
N HIS A 63 -2.53 4.02 -28.67
CA HIS A 63 -3.19 2.79 -28.23
C HIS A 63 -2.19 1.70 -27.86
N ALA A 64 -1.16 1.49 -28.67
CA ALA A 64 -0.09 0.54 -28.37
C ALA A 64 0.64 0.90 -27.07
N ALA A 65 0.90 2.18 -26.82
CA ALA A 65 1.50 2.64 -25.57
C ALA A 65 0.59 2.42 -24.35
N GLN A 66 -0.72 2.65 -24.49
CA GLN A 66 -1.70 2.36 -23.43
C GLN A 66 -1.77 0.87 -23.09
N GLU A 67 -1.77 0.00 -24.10
CA GLU A 67 -1.80 -1.45 -23.87
C GLU A 67 -0.49 -1.93 -23.23
N ALA A 68 0.67 -1.43 -23.68
CA ALA A 68 1.95 -1.74 -23.03
C ALA A 68 1.98 -1.28 -21.56
N ALA A 69 1.46 -0.09 -21.25
CA ALA A 69 1.36 0.41 -19.87
C ALA A 69 0.40 -0.42 -19.01
N ARG A 70 -0.71 -0.90 -19.59
CA ARG A 70 -1.65 -1.81 -18.93
C ARG A 70 -0.99 -3.14 -18.61
N LEU A 71 -0.31 -3.77 -19.57
CA LEU A 71 0.41 -5.02 -19.38
C LEU A 71 1.49 -4.88 -18.31
N HIS A 72 2.26 -3.79 -18.37
CA HIS A 72 3.26 -3.49 -17.34
C HIS A 72 2.63 -3.35 -15.95
N ARG A 73 1.47 -2.72 -15.82
CA ARG A 73 0.76 -2.61 -14.54
C ARG A 73 0.33 -3.98 -14.02
N ILE A 74 -0.23 -4.83 -14.88
CA ILE A 74 -0.63 -6.21 -14.53
C ILE A 74 0.58 -6.98 -14.02
N GLU A 75 1.69 -6.92 -14.76
CA GLU A 75 2.93 -7.60 -14.42
C GLU A 75 3.54 -7.05 -13.11
N SER A 76 3.50 -5.74 -12.90
CA SER A 76 3.95 -5.12 -11.65
C SER A 76 3.15 -5.58 -10.45
N VAL A 77 1.82 -5.68 -10.58
CA VAL A 77 0.94 -6.17 -9.50
C VAL A 77 1.19 -7.65 -9.22
N ARG A 78 1.37 -8.46 -10.28
CA ARG A 78 1.73 -9.87 -10.14
C ARG A 78 3.06 -10.02 -9.38
N ARG A 79 4.11 -9.31 -9.79
CA ARG A 79 5.43 -9.36 -9.15
C ARG A 79 5.38 -8.94 -7.68
N ASP A 80 4.66 -7.86 -7.39
CA ASP A 80 4.47 -7.36 -6.03
C ASP A 80 3.74 -8.38 -5.15
N ARG A 81 2.73 -9.05 -5.70
CA ARG A 81 2.03 -10.14 -5.02
C ARG A 81 2.92 -11.36 -4.79
N GLU A 82 3.66 -11.81 -5.80
CA GLU A 82 4.62 -12.92 -5.68
C GLU A 82 5.71 -12.61 -4.63
N GLN A 83 6.11 -11.35 -4.51
CA GLN A 83 7.09 -10.93 -3.52
C GLN A 83 6.52 -10.89 -2.10
N ARG A 84 5.24 -10.54 -1.92
CA ARG A 84 4.59 -10.55 -0.60
C ARG A 84 4.16 -11.93 -0.14
N ASP A 85 3.60 -12.73 -1.05
CA ASP A 85 3.01 -14.04 -0.75
C ASP A 85 4.04 -15.18 -0.83
N GLY A 86 5.22 -14.93 -1.41
CA GLY A 86 6.29 -15.91 -1.55
C GLY A 86 7.19 -16.04 -0.32
N ASP A 87 8.13 -16.98 -0.38
CA ASP A 87 9.12 -17.18 0.69
C ASP A 87 9.90 -15.90 0.96
N TRP A 88 10.07 -15.59 2.25
CA TRP A 88 10.88 -14.46 2.67
C TRP A 88 12.29 -14.56 2.08
N ARG A 89 12.71 -13.51 1.37
CA ARG A 89 14.05 -13.39 0.80
C ARG A 89 14.84 -12.32 1.54
N PRO A 90 16.09 -12.61 1.97
CA PRO A 90 16.91 -11.63 2.64
C PRO A 90 17.25 -10.46 1.69
N PRO A 91 17.42 -9.24 2.21
CA PRO A 91 17.87 -8.10 1.42
C PRO A 91 19.21 -8.40 0.75
N VAL A 92 19.36 -8.04 -0.54
CA VAL A 92 20.60 -8.31 -1.30
C VAL A 92 21.71 -7.29 -0.98
N SER A 93 21.34 -6.10 -0.50
CA SER A 93 22.28 -5.03 -0.18
C SER A 93 23.00 -5.29 1.14
N THR A 94 24.34 -5.31 1.11
CA THR A 94 25.18 -5.47 2.30
C THR A 94 24.92 -4.39 3.36
N ALA A 95 24.59 -3.17 2.95
CA ALA A 95 24.27 -2.09 3.89
C ALA A 95 22.97 -2.37 4.64
N VAL A 96 21.95 -2.87 3.94
CA VAL A 96 20.67 -3.26 4.56
C VAL A 96 20.84 -4.48 5.44
N GLN A 97 21.65 -5.46 5.01
CA GLN A 97 21.98 -6.63 5.83
C GLN A 97 22.66 -6.23 7.16
N ARG A 98 23.58 -5.25 7.13
CA ARG A 98 24.21 -4.71 8.34
C ARG A 98 23.21 -4.03 9.26
N LEU A 99 22.36 -3.16 8.71
CA LEU A 99 21.31 -2.50 9.51
C LEU A 99 20.36 -3.51 10.16
N VAL A 100 19.99 -4.57 9.44
CA VAL A 100 19.17 -5.65 9.98
C VAL A 100 19.91 -6.42 11.08
N ALA A 101 21.18 -6.77 10.85
CA ALA A 101 22.01 -7.45 11.86
C ALA A 101 22.19 -6.61 13.12
N ASP A 102 22.43 -5.31 12.98
CA ASP A 102 22.57 -4.36 14.09
C ASP A 102 21.25 -4.24 14.86
N ALA A 103 20.12 -4.20 14.17
CA ALA A 103 18.80 -4.19 14.80
C ALA A 103 18.52 -5.48 15.59
N PHE A 104 18.85 -6.65 15.03
CA PHE A 104 18.74 -7.92 15.74
C PHE A 104 19.70 -8.01 16.93
N ALA A 105 20.93 -7.52 16.80
CA ALA A 105 21.89 -7.47 17.89
C ALA A 105 21.43 -6.54 19.03
N ALA A 106 20.76 -5.44 18.70
CA ALA A 106 20.18 -4.53 19.70
C ALA A 106 18.97 -5.13 20.44
N VAL A 107 18.22 -6.03 19.79
CA VAL A 107 17.05 -6.72 20.38
C VAL A 107 17.44 -8.01 21.08
N THR A 108 18.61 -8.60 20.79
CA THR A 108 19.07 -9.80 21.46
C THR A 108 19.43 -9.45 22.91
N PRO A 109 18.62 -9.86 23.92
CA PRO A 109 19.01 -9.71 25.31
C PRO A 109 20.35 -10.42 25.50
N GLN A 110 21.29 -9.72 26.13
CA GLN A 110 22.57 -10.26 26.55
C GLN A 110 22.30 -11.33 27.63
N HIS A 111 21.85 -12.51 27.22
CA HIS A 111 21.80 -13.66 28.09
C HIS A 111 23.25 -14.04 28.39
N GLY A 112 23.67 -13.67 29.60
CA GLY A 112 24.92 -14.12 30.17
C GLY A 112 25.06 -15.63 30.00
N ILE A 113 26.29 -16.04 29.75
CA ILE A 113 26.71 -17.42 29.59
C ILE A 113 26.23 -18.23 30.81
N GLY A 114 25.26 -19.13 30.61
CA GLY A 114 24.93 -20.20 31.54
C GLY A 114 23.81 -19.93 32.54
N GLU A 115 22.61 -19.57 32.08
CA GLU A 115 21.39 -19.77 32.86
C GLU A 115 20.46 -20.66 32.04
N ASP A 116 20.04 -21.79 32.61
CA ASP A 116 19.02 -22.66 32.03
C ASP A 116 17.86 -21.76 31.57
N LEU A 117 17.49 -21.88 30.29
CA LEU A 117 16.28 -21.25 29.79
C LEU A 117 15.16 -21.60 30.78
N PRO A 118 14.49 -20.63 31.43
CA PRO A 118 13.36 -20.96 32.27
C PRO A 118 12.38 -21.70 31.37
N GLU A 119 12.00 -22.89 31.81
CA GLU A 119 10.89 -23.65 31.25
C GLU A 119 9.77 -22.64 30.97
N VAL A 120 9.31 -22.55 29.72
CA VAL A 120 8.34 -21.54 29.30
C VAL A 120 7.06 -21.79 30.09
N ALA A 121 6.98 -21.09 31.22
CA ALA A 121 5.86 -21.00 32.12
C ALA A 121 4.61 -20.77 31.27
N GLY A 122 3.68 -21.72 31.33
CA GLY A 122 2.42 -21.56 30.63
C GLY A 122 1.70 -20.31 31.16
N PRO A 123 0.64 -19.84 30.50
CA PRO A 123 -0.18 -18.73 31.02
C PRO A 123 -0.69 -18.93 32.47
N GLN A 124 -0.66 -20.17 32.95
CA GLN A 124 -1.03 -20.65 34.28
C GLN A 124 0.10 -20.59 35.34
N ASP A 125 1.34 -20.32 34.94
CA ASP A 125 2.50 -20.20 35.82
C ASP A 125 2.91 -18.74 36.06
N LEU A 126 2.16 -17.78 35.53
CA LEU A 126 2.40 -16.34 35.71
C LEU A 126 2.05 -15.91 37.13
N THR A 127 2.96 -15.17 37.75
CA THR A 127 2.71 -14.55 39.05
C THR A 127 1.63 -13.45 38.94
N ALA A 128 0.97 -13.14 40.05
CA ALA A 128 -0.07 -12.11 40.08
C ALA A 128 0.47 -10.72 39.63
N GLU A 129 1.75 -10.45 39.88
CA GLU A 129 2.43 -9.21 39.50
C GLU A 129 2.68 -9.15 37.98
N GLU A 130 3.14 -10.23 37.38
CA GLU A 130 3.36 -10.34 35.92
C GLU A 130 2.02 -10.24 35.15
N LEU A 131 0.98 -10.90 35.65
CA LEU A 131 -0.38 -10.76 35.11
C LEU A 131 -0.86 -9.31 35.15
N GLN A 132 -0.50 -8.56 36.19
CA GLN A 132 -0.90 -7.16 36.34
C GLN A 132 -0.12 -6.25 35.39
N VAL A 133 1.17 -6.50 35.18
CA VAL A 133 1.98 -5.80 34.18
C VAL A 133 1.42 -6.03 32.78
N MET A 134 1.12 -7.28 32.45
CA MET A 134 0.57 -7.66 31.14
C MET A 134 -0.81 -7.06 30.90
N ARG A 135 -1.68 -7.03 31.92
CA ARG A 135 -2.99 -6.32 31.88
C ARG A 135 -2.83 -4.83 31.64
N ASN A 136 -1.87 -4.19 32.31
CA ASN A 136 -1.62 -2.76 32.14
C ASN A 136 -1.10 -2.44 30.74
N ALA A 137 -0.19 -3.25 30.21
CA ALA A 137 0.33 -3.12 28.85
C ALA A 137 -0.79 -3.28 27.81
N ALA A 138 -1.59 -4.34 27.90
CA ALA A 138 -2.72 -4.57 27.01
C ALA A 138 -3.76 -3.43 27.07
N ARG A 139 -4.03 -2.90 28.26
CA ARG A 139 -4.92 -1.74 28.42
C ARG A 139 -4.33 -0.47 27.80
N GLY A 140 -3.03 -0.25 27.91
CA GLY A 140 -2.32 0.86 27.26
C GLY A 140 -2.41 0.80 25.73
N SER A 141 -2.16 -0.37 25.15
CA SER A 141 -2.32 -0.60 23.71
C SER A 141 -3.77 -0.41 23.26
N PHE A 142 -4.73 -0.95 24.03
CA PHE A 142 -6.16 -0.81 23.73
C PHE A 142 -6.60 0.66 23.69
N MET A 143 -6.14 1.48 24.64
CA MET A 143 -6.43 2.93 24.65
C MET A 143 -5.83 3.67 23.47
N SER A 144 -4.75 3.14 22.89
CA SER A 144 -4.13 3.64 21.65
C SER A 144 -4.81 3.10 20.37
N GLY A 145 -5.87 2.29 20.53
CA GLY A 145 -6.60 1.66 19.42
C GLY A 145 -5.97 0.37 18.90
N ASP A 146 -4.91 -0.13 19.54
CA ASP A 146 -4.24 -1.38 19.18
C ASP A 146 -4.75 -2.54 20.03
N THR A 147 -5.42 -3.51 19.40
CA THR A 147 -5.94 -4.74 20.02
C THR A 147 -5.05 -5.96 19.79
N GLY A 148 -3.90 -5.81 19.15
CA GLY A 148 -3.05 -6.91 18.69
C GLY A 148 -2.68 -7.88 19.80
N LEU A 149 -2.31 -7.37 20.98
CA LEU A 149 -1.94 -8.21 22.13
C LEU A 149 -3.08 -9.14 22.60
N VAL A 150 -4.32 -8.64 22.57
CA VAL A 150 -5.50 -9.39 23.00
C VAL A 150 -5.92 -10.38 21.91
N MET A 151 -5.88 -9.96 20.64
CA MET A 151 -6.26 -10.79 19.50
C MET A 151 -5.26 -11.93 19.27
N CYS A 152 -3.95 -11.69 19.40
CA CYS A 152 -2.95 -12.74 19.31
C CYS A 152 -3.12 -13.78 20.43
N ALA A 153 -3.42 -13.36 21.65
CA ALA A 153 -3.69 -14.31 22.74
C ALA A 153 -4.98 -15.10 22.52
N LEU A 154 -6.00 -14.47 21.95
CA LEU A 154 -7.26 -15.12 21.58
C LEU A 154 -7.05 -16.19 20.49
N GLU A 155 -6.23 -15.89 19.48
CA GLU A 155 -5.90 -16.80 18.38
C GLU A 155 -4.98 -17.95 18.83
N ALA A 156 -3.98 -17.65 19.67
CA ALA A 156 -2.99 -18.63 20.09
C ALA A 156 -3.49 -19.57 21.21
N PHE A 157 -4.25 -19.06 22.17
CA PHE A 157 -4.61 -19.80 23.39
C PHE A 157 -6.13 -19.95 23.60
N GLY A 158 -6.93 -19.37 22.72
CA GLY A 158 -8.38 -19.40 22.80
C GLY A 158 -8.97 -18.39 23.79
N ARG A 159 -10.29 -18.21 23.68
CA ARG A 159 -11.09 -17.29 24.50
C ARG A 159 -10.98 -17.47 26.01
N PRO A 160 -11.10 -18.68 26.59
CA PRO A 160 -11.08 -18.82 28.05
C PRO A 160 -9.73 -18.40 28.66
N THR A 161 -8.64 -18.67 27.96
CA THR A 161 -7.28 -18.28 28.39
C THR A 161 -7.07 -16.78 28.26
N ALA A 162 -7.52 -16.16 27.17
CA ALA A 162 -7.44 -14.71 26.99
C ALA A 162 -8.25 -13.94 28.04
N GLU A 163 -9.44 -14.44 28.41
CA GLU A 163 -10.28 -13.84 29.45
C GLU A 163 -9.64 -13.96 30.85
N ALA A 164 -8.97 -15.08 31.14
CA ALA A 164 -8.22 -15.25 32.38
C ALA A 164 -7.01 -14.29 32.48
N LEU A 165 -6.33 -14.05 31.36
CA LEU A 165 -5.13 -13.20 31.31
C LEU A 165 -5.47 -11.70 31.37
N TYR A 166 -6.46 -11.25 30.59
CA TYR A 166 -6.73 -9.83 30.35
C TYR A 166 -8.03 -9.32 30.98
N GLY A 167 -8.90 -10.23 31.42
CA GLY A 167 -10.22 -9.93 31.91
C GLY A 167 -11.29 -9.95 30.79
N PRO A 168 -12.50 -10.41 31.10
CA PRO A 168 -13.56 -10.62 30.10
C PRO A 168 -13.97 -9.31 29.40
N ASP A 169 -14.08 -8.22 30.14
CA ASP A 169 -14.48 -6.91 29.64
C ASP A 169 -13.54 -6.35 28.57
N LEU A 170 -12.24 -6.61 28.68
CA LEU A 170 -11.23 -6.08 27.77
C LEU A 170 -11.18 -6.93 26.49
N VAL A 171 -11.30 -8.25 26.62
CA VAL A 171 -11.40 -9.18 25.48
C VAL A 171 -12.65 -8.89 24.65
N GLU A 172 -13.81 -8.71 25.29
CA GLU A 172 -15.05 -8.42 24.56
C GLU A 172 -14.99 -7.09 23.80
N ARG A 173 -14.41 -6.05 24.41
CA ARG A 173 -14.23 -4.75 23.76
C ARG A 173 -13.20 -4.80 22.62
N ALA A 174 -12.13 -5.57 22.77
CA ALA A 174 -11.12 -5.77 21.74
C ALA A 174 -11.71 -6.47 20.50
N ILE A 175 -12.53 -7.52 20.70
CA ILE A 175 -13.25 -8.21 19.62
C ILE A 175 -14.19 -7.24 18.89
N LYS A 176 -15.02 -6.48 19.63
CA LYS A 176 -15.94 -5.50 19.03
C LYS A 176 -15.19 -4.41 18.23
N LEU A 177 -14.04 -3.96 18.72
CA LEU A 177 -13.22 -2.98 18.02
C LEU A 177 -12.58 -3.57 16.76
N ALA A 178 -12.10 -4.82 16.81
CA ALA A 178 -11.55 -5.52 15.66
C ALA A 178 -12.62 -5.78 14.58
N ASP A 179 -13.81 -6.21 14.96
CA ASP A 179 -14.94 -6.43 14.04
C ASP A 179 -15.43 -5.11 13.42
N GLY A 180 -15.49 -4.03 14.21
CA GLY A 180 -15.83 -2.70 13.74
C GLY A 180 -14.78 -2.09 12.79
N SER A 181 -13.49 -2.37 13.05
CA SER A 181 -12.38 -1.95 12.19
C SER A 181 -12.35 -2.76 10.89
N SER A 182 -12.65 -4.06 10.95
CA SER A 182 -12.82 -4.94 9.78
C SER A 182 -13.96 -4.46 8.86
N LEU A 183 -15.07 -3.99 9.44
CA LEU A 183 -16.16 -3.34 8.68
C LEU A 183 -15.76 -2.00 8.05
N MET A 184 -14.87 -1.21 8.67
CA MET A 184 -14.33 0.01 8.05
C MET A 184 -13.34 -0.27 6.90
N VAL A 185 -12.64 -1.40 6.94
CA VAL A 185 -11.74 -1.84 5.86
C VAL A 185 -12.51 -2.40 4.66
N LEU A 186 -13.64 -3.07 4.90
CA LEU A 186 -14.51 -3.61 3.83
C LEU A 186 -15.46 -2.57 3.19
N GLY A 187 -15.70 -1.43 3.84
CA GLY A 187 -16.54 -0.34 3.31
C GLY A 187 -15.86 0.62 2.33
N ARG A 188 -14.63 0.32 1.89
CA ARG A 188 -13.87 1.14 0.93
C ARG A 188 -13.43 0.30 -0.27
N GLN A 189 -14.41 -0.25 -1.00
CA GLN A 189 -14.25 -0.67 -2.40
C GLN A 189 -15.41 -0.13 -3.24
#